data_AF-A0A1W1BK20-F1
#
_entry.id   AF-A0A1W1BK20-F1
#
_cell.length_a   1.000
_cell.length_b   1.000
_cell.length_c   1.000
_cell.angle_alpha   90.00
_cell.angle_beta   90.00
_cell.angle_gamma   90.00
#
_symmetry.space_group_name_H-M   'P 1'
#
loop_
_entity.id
_entity.type
_entity.pdbx_description
1 polymer ?
#
loop_
_entity_poly.entity_id
_entity_poly.type
_entity_poly.pdbx_seq_one_letter_code
_entity_poly.pdbx_strand_id
1 'polypeptide(L)'
;MKIYLLILLTIGRLFSASLEHITINNYDFSIVKEDYHIYDSKGKIMKMYLEENNNNLTFVLRLTLHDETGGCTSRSIQKGAYEINGSVITLYNYWDRKGKAYLAPYGWRIQKYKVLSSGKLKQIFGQIYLESTKQSYENDSGLKYLFTSPKTDEERAKKEEYIKEIEQKYKAKFVLGKEKNRLKEEVEEALKRKLKRVWRGDK
;
A
#
# COMPACT_ATOMS: atom_id res chain seq x y z
N MET A 1 -2.17 28.75 -54.51
CA MET A 1 -2.57 27.47 -53.89
C MET A 1 -1.46 27.06 -52.92
N LYS A 2 -1.61 27.29 -51.62
CA LYS A 2 -0.59 26.93 -50.61
C LYS A 2 -1.17 25.87 -49.69
N ILE A 3 -0.54 24.70 -49.71
CA ILE A 3 -0.90 23.49 -48.96
C ILE A 3 -0.64 23.75 -47.48
N TYR A 4 -1.68 23.66 -46.65
CA TYR A 4 -1.54 23.62 -45.20
C TYR A 4 -1.08 22.21 -44.81
N LEU A 5 0.16 22.09 -44.34
CA LEU A 5 0.69 20.86 -43.77
C LEU A 5 0.18 20.74 -42.33
N LEU A 6 -0.88 19.95 -42.13
CA LEU A 6 -1.42 19.62 -40.82
C LEU A 6 -0.50 18.59 -40.15
N ILE A 7 0.44 19.05 -39.31
CA ILE A 7 1.25 18.16 -38.47
C ILE A 7 0.36 17.66 -37.33
N LEU A 8 -0.21 16.47 -37.50
CA LEU A 8 -0.81 15.71 -36.40
C LEU A 8 0.31 15.24 -35.47
N LEU A 9 0.61 16.03 -34.44
CA LEU A 9 1.37 15.58 -33.29
C LEU A 9 0.50 14.60 -32.49
N THR A 10 0.66 13.32 -32.77
CA THR A 10 0.23 12.26 -31.86
C THR A 10 1.09 12.36 -30.60
N ILE A 11 0.62 13.11 -29.61
CA ILE A 11 1.18 13.10 -28.27
C ILE A 11 0.87 11.72 -27.69
N GLY A 12 1.79 10.77 -27.90
CA GLY A 12 1.81 9.53 -27.14
C GLY A 12 1.82 9.90 -25.66
N ARG A 13 0.84 9.40 -24.90
CA ARG A 13 0.82 9.57 -23.45
C ARG A 13 2.08 8.91 -22.89
N LEU A 14 3.11 9.70 -22.66
CA LEU A 14 4.32 9.26 -21.97
C LEU A 14 3.89 8.79 -20.58
N PHE A 15 4.01 7.49 -20.31
CA PHE A 15 3.91 6.97 -18.96
C PHE A 15 4.96 7.70 -18.12
N SER A 16 4.52 8.47 -17.13
CA SER A 16 5.43 9.17 -16.22
C SER A 16 5.95 8.15 -15.22
N ALA A 17 7.16 7.65 -15.47
CA ALA A 17 7.93 6.90 -14.51
C ALA A 17 8.99 7.81 -13.91
N SER A 18 9.11 7.82 -12.57
CA SER A 18 10.25 8.46 -11.90
C SER A 18 11.16 7.39 -11.34
N LEU A 19 12.47 7.54 -11.58
CA LEU A 19 13.52 6.69 -11.06
C LEU A 19 14.32 7.45 -9.99
N GLU A 20 14.58 6.79 -8.87
CA GLU A 20 15.36 7.29 -7.74
C GLU A 20 16.37 6.21 -7.35
N HIS A 21 17.67 6.55 -7.34
CA HIS A 21 18.73 5.64 -6.91
C HIS A 21 19.09 5.91 -5.45
N ILE A 22 19.19 4.86 -4.65
CA ILE A 22 19.58 4.96 -3.24
C ILE A 22 20.58 3.86 -2.89
N THR A 23 21.49 4.16 -1.97
CA THR A 23 22.43 3.16 -1.43
C THR A 23 22.05 2.83 0.00
N ILE A 24 21.91 1.54 0.32
CA ILE A 24 21.67 1.04 1.68
C ILE A 24 22.68 -0.07 1.98
N ASN A 25 23.51 0.12 3.01
CA ASN A 25 24.54 -0.85 3.42
C ASN A 25 25.46 -1.31 2.27
N ASN A 26 25.91 -0.37 1.43
CA ASN A 26 26.76 -0.61 0.24
C ASN A 26 26.08 -1.40 -0.89
N TYR A 27 24.75 -1.50 -0.87
CA TYR A 27 23.96 -2.02 -1.99
C TYR A 27 23.17 -0.89 -2.61
N ASP A 28 23.20 -0.82 -3.93
CA ASP A 28 22.44 0.15 -4.70
C ASP A 28 21.05 -0.40 -5.03
N PHE A 29 20.07 0.47 -4.92
CA PHE A 29 18.68 0.15 -5.20
C PHE A 29 18.07 1.21 -6.10
N SER A 30 17.27 0.74 -7.04
CA SER A 30 16.42 1.55 -7.89
C SER A 30 14.99 1.55 -7.36
N ILE A 31 14.46 2.73 -7.06
CA ILE A 31 13.05 2.95 -6.75
C ILE A 31 12.37 3.53 -7.97
N VAL A 32 11.45 2.77 -8.55
CA VAL A 32 10.65 3.16 -9.71
C VAL A 32 9.23 3.45 -9.24
N LYS A 33 8.74 4.67 -9.52
CA LYS A 33 7.33 5.05 -9.27
C LYS A 33 6.63 5.17 -10.61
N GLU A 34 5.58 4.39 -10.80
CA GLU A 34 4.84 4.29 -12.07
C GLU A 34 3.37 4.63 -11.83
N ASP A 35 2.81 5.47 -12.69
CA ASP A 35 1.37 5.69 -12.79
C ASP A 35 0.75 4.65 -13.74
N TYR A 36 -0.42 4.12 -13.37
CA TYR A 36 -1.17 3.18 -14.21
C TYR A 36 -2.63 3.60 -14.33
N HIS A 37 -3.23 3.19 -15.43
CA HIS A 37 -4.64 3.42 -15.73
C HIS A 37 -5.18 2.19 -16.46
N ILE A 38 -5.93 1.36 -15.74
CA ILE A 38 -6.45 0.08 -16.22
C ILE A 38 -7.94 0.05 -15.91
N TYR A 39 -8.78 0.06 -16.94
CA TYR A 39 -10.24 0.07 -16.83
C TYR A 39 -10.78 1.15 -15.87
N ASP A 40 -11.29 0.73 -14.71
CA ASP A 40 -11.90 1.55 -13.65
C ASP A 40 -10.94 1.86 -12.48
N SER A 41 -9.67 1.48 -12.64
CA SER A 41 -8.62 1.65 -11.64
C SER A 41 -7.53 2.59 -12.18
N LYS A 42 -7.26 3.63 -11.40
CA LYS A 42 -6.15 4.56 -11.65
C LYS A 42 -5.32 4.68 -10.38
N GLY A 43 -4.01 4.65 -10.54
CA GLY A 43 -3.15 4.67 -9.37
C GLY A 43 -1.69 4.90 -9.69
N LYS A 44 -0.92 4.88 -8.61
CA LYS A 44 0.53 5.01 -8.62
C LYS A 44 1.12 3.93 -7.73
N ILE A 45 2.09 3.20 -8.25
CA ILE A 45 2.83 2.17 -7.50
C ILE A 45 4.29 2.56 -7.39
N MET A 46 4.92 2.16 -6.30
CA MET A 46 6.35 2.14 -6.13
C MET A 46 6.82 0.70 -6.21
N LYS A 47 7.89 0.45 -6.96
CA LYS A 47 8.63 -0.80 -7.01
C LYS A 47 10.07 -0.48 -6.63
N MET A 48 10.68 -1.34 -5.82
CA MET A 48 12.07 -1.26 -5.45
C MET A 48 12.80 -2.46 -6.02
N TYR A 49 13.98 -2.22 -6.58
CA TYR A 49 14.86 -3.22 -7.18
C TYR A 49 16.24 -3.12 -6.55
N LEU A 50 16.88 -4.26 -6.33
CA LEU A 50 18.31 -4.35 -6.05
C LEU A 50 19.06 -4.26 -7.38
N GLU A 51 20.08 -3.41 -7.43
CA GLU A 51 20.98 -3.28 -8.57
C GLU A 51 22.09 -4.31 -8.44
N GLU A 52 22.20 -5.19 -9.43
CA GLU A 52 23.22 -6.23 -9.48
C GLU A 52 24.31 -5.89 -10.51
N ASN A 53 25.42 -6.61 -10.41
CA ASN A 53 26.49 -6.54 -11.40
C ASN A 53 25.92 -6.85 -12.81
N ASN A 54 26.35 -6.09 -13.81
CA ASN A 54 25.87 -6.14 -15.21
C ASN A 54 24.51 -5.46 -15.48
N ASN A 55 24.12 -4.45 -14.68
CA ASN A 55 22.89 -3.67 -14.86
C ASN A 55 21.59 -4.49 -14.74
N ASN A 56 21.64 -5.64 -14.07
CA ASN A 56 20.46 -6.43 -13.77
C ASN A 56 19.70 -5.84 -12.59
N LEU A 57 18.37 -5.93 -12.63
CA LEU A 57 17.48 -5.44 -11.58
C LEU A 57 16.70 -6.60 -10.97
N THR A 58 16.94 -6.90 -9.69
CA THR A 58 16.19 -7.92 -8.95
C THR A 58 15.06 -7.26 -8.18
N PHE A 59 13.81 -7.65 -8.44
CA PHE A 59 12.65 -7.11 -7.74
C PHE A 59 12.71 -7.42 -6.23
N VAL A 60 12.53 -6.38 -5.41
CA VAL A 60 12.62 -6.48 -3.95
C VAL A 60 11.25 -6.36 -3.30
N LEU A 61 10.55 -5.26 -3.54
CA LEU A 61 9.23 -5.01 -2.97
C LEU A 61 8.40 -4.06 -3.83
N ARG A 62 7.09 -4.06 -3.57
CA ARG A 62 6.12 -3.14 -4.18
C ARG A 62 5.25 -2.52 -3.10
N LEU A 63 4.88 -1.26 -3.33
CA LEU A 63 3.90 -0.54 -2.54
C LEU A 63 2.93 0.21 -3.46
N THR A 64 1.62 0.03 -3.26
CA THR A 64 0.62 0.94 -3.83
C THR A 64 0.73 2.29 -3.12
N LEU A 65 1.18 3.32 -3.83
CA LEU A 65 1.26 4.69 -3.29
C LEU A 65 -0.10 5.38 -3.30
N HIS A 66 -0.91 5.07 -4.31
CA HIS A 66 -2.28 5.52 -4.47
C HIS A 66 -3.01 4.58 -5.42
N ASP A 67 -4.25 4.24 -5.11
CA ASP A 67 -5.19 3.61 -6.02
C ASP A 67 -6.58 4.13 -5.70
N GLU A 68 -7.33 4.47 -6.74
CA GLU A 68 -8.77 4.67 -6.64
C GLU A 68 -9.45 3.81 -7.70
N THR A 69 -10.34 2.94 -7.23
CA THR A 69 -11.11 2.02 -8.08
C THR A 69 -12.60 2.20 -7.82
N GLY A 70 -13.41 2.20 -8.88
CA GLY A 70 -14.87 2.31 -8.82
C GLY A 70 -15.44 3.66 -9.27
N GLY A 71 -16.78 3.76 -9.27
CA GLY A 71 -17.52 4.89 -9.81
C GLY A 71 -17.70 6.07 -8.86
N CYS A 72 -18.44 7.10 -9.30
CA CYS A 72 -18.65 8.32 -8.52
C CYS A 72 -19.31 8.09 -7.14
N THR A 73 -20.17 7.07 -7.03
CA THR A 73 -21.00 6.78 -5.83
C THR A 73 -20.45 5.64 -4.96
N SER A 74 -19.40 4.96 -5.41
CA SER A 74 -18.80 3.81 -4.74
C SER A 74 -17.32 3.72 -5.10
N ARG A 75 -16.44 4.03 -4.15
CA ARG A 75 -14.98 4.01 -4.38
C ARG A 75 -14.25 3.20 -3.33
N SER A 76 -13.37 2.33 -3.79
CA SER A 76 -12.27 1.77 -3.00
C SER A 76 -11.06 2.67 -3.16
N ILE A 77 -10.39 2.98 -2.05
CA ILE A 77 -9.21 3.85 -2.05
C ILE A 77 -8.10 3.13 -1.30
N GLN A 78 -6.93 3.02 -1.92
CA GLN A 78 -5.70 2.63 -1.25
C GLN A 78 -4.70 3.79 -1.28
N LYS A 79 -4.04 4.02 -0.16
CA LYS A 79 -2.93 4.98 -0.06
C LYS A 79 -1.73 4.30 0.57
N GLY A 80 -0.55 4.70 0.13
CA GLY A 80 0.70 4.23 0.72
C GLY A 80 1.74 5.32 0.84
N ALA A 81 2.59 5.17 1.84
CA ALA A 81 3.81 5.95 2.03
C ALA A 81 4.95 5.00 2.40
N TYR A 82 6.18 5.44 2.14
CA TYR A 82 7.37 4.75 2.62
C TYR A 82 8.36 5.75 3.19
N GLU A 83 9.21 5.24 4.08
CA GLU A 83 10.31 5.96 4.70
C GLU A 83 11.52 5.03 4.76
N ILE A 84 12.70 5.57 4.48
CA ILE A 84 13.97 4.85 4.51
C ILE A 84 14.85 5.55 5.52
N ASN A 85 15.17 4.86 6.61
CA ASN A 85 15.94 5.39 7.72
C ASN A 85 17.11 4.45 7.98
N GLY A 86 18.30 4.82 7.49
CA GLY A 86 19.47 3.95 7.49
C GLY A 86 19.17 2.64 6.75
N SER A 87 19.35 1.50 7.43
CA SER A 87 19.11 0.18 6.85
C SER A 87 17.66 -0.30 6.92
N VAL A 88 16.71 0.53 7.37
CA VAL A 88 15.32 0.12 7.60
C VAL A 88 14.39 0.85 6.65
N ILE A 89 13.60 0.07 5.91
CA ILE A 89 12.53 0.53 5.04
C ILE A 89 11.20 0.29 5.76
N THR A 90 10.43 1.35 5.97
CA THR A 90 9.09 1.27 6.55
C THR A 90 8.06 1.53 5.47
N LEU A 91 7.10 0.63 5.33
CA LEU A 91 5.97 0.74 4.42
C LEU A 91 4.69 0.98 5.23
N TYR A 92 3.93 1.98 4.83
CA TYR A 92 2.64 2.35 5.42
C TYR A 92 1.55 2.15 4.37
N ASN A 93 0.45 1.49 4.75
CA ASN A 93 -0.73 1.33 3.92
C ASN A 93 -1.99 1.75 4.67
N TYR A 94 -2.88 2.41 3.94
CA TYR A 94 -4.21 2.76 4.36
C TYR A 94 -5.21 2.32 3.29
N TRP A 95 -6.31 1.70 3.72
CA TRP A 95 -7.46 1.36 2.90
C TRP A 95 -8.67 2.12 3.39
N ASP A 96 -9.40 2.70 2.46
CA ASP A 96 -10.62 3.45 2.70
C ASP A 96 -11.68 3.07 1.67
N ARG A 97 -12.92 3.40 2.00
CA ARG A 97 -14.08 3.15 1.16
C ARG A 97 -15.08 4.27 1.27
N LYS A 98 -15.66 4.66 0.13
CA LYS A 98 -16.69 5.71 0.06
C LYS A 98 -17.97 5.18 -0.57
N GLY A 99 -19.10 5.64 -0.04
CA GLY A 99 -20.43 5.31 -0.56
C GLY A 99 -20.76 3.82 -0.45
N LYS A 100 -21.20 3.21 -1.55
CA LYS A 100 -21.69 1.81 -1.59
C LYS A 100 -20.58 0.76 -1.82
N ALA A 101 -19.32 1.10 -1.57
CA ALA A 101 -18.18 0.18 -1.74
C ALA A 101 -18.10 -0.83 -0.57
N TYR A 102 -19.13 -1.66 -0.42
CA TYR A 102 -19.28 -2.57 0.73
C TYR A 102 -18.26 -3.71 0.76
N LEU A 103 -17.76 -4.11 -0.41
CA LEU A 103 -16.72 -5.13 -0.55
C LEU A 103 -15.29 -4.56 -0.49
N ALA A 104 -15.15 -3.23 -0.42
CA ALA A 104 -13.84 -2.61 -0.32
C ALA A 104 -13.32 -2.69 1.13
N PRO A 105 -12.01 -2.90 1.32
CA PRO A 105 -11.43 -2.98 2.64
C PRO A 105 -11.35 -1.61 3.32
N TYR A 106 -11.26 -1.62 4.65
CA TYR A 106 -10.95 -0.46 5.47
C TYR A 106 -9.92 -0.82 6.52
N GLY A 107 -8.86 -0.02 6.67
CA GLY A 107 -7.87 -0.26 7.72
C GLY A 107 -6.48 0.29 7.44
N TRP A 108 -5.52 -0.15 8.25
CA TRP A 108 -4.16 0.38 8.27
C TRP A 108 -3.16 -0.77 8.41
N ARG A 109 -1.97 -0.62 7.82
CA ARG A 109 -0.87 -1.57 7.97
C ARG A 109 0.48 -0.84 7.98
N ILE A 110 1.38 -1.31 8.84
CA ILE A 110 2.79 -0.96 8.85
C ILE A 110 3.63 -2.22 8.69
N GLN A 111 4.64 -2.17 7.84
CA GLN A 111 5.67 -3.21 7.75
C GLN A 111 7.05 -2.56 7.77
N LYS A 112 7.99 -3.16 8.51
CA LYS A 112 9.39 -2.72 8.53
C LYS A 112 10.28 -3.84 8.02
N TYR A 113 11.13 -3.50 7.07
CA TYR A 113 12.11 -4.39 6.48
C TYR A 113 13.51 -3.85 6.79
N LYS A 114 14.40 -4.73 7.23
CA LYS A 114 15.82 -4.42 7.37
C LYS A 114 16.56 -4.95 6.15
N VAL A 115 17.36 -4.10 5.52
CA VAL A 115 18.36 -4.53 4.53
C VAL A 115 19.52 -5.16 5.31
N LEU A 116 19.76 -6.45 5.07
CA LEU A 116 20.86 -7.18 5.69
C LEU A 116 22.19 -6.84 5.01
N SER A 117 23.30 -7.24 5.62
CA SER A 117 24.65 -7.09 5.03
C SER A 117 24.85 -7.87 3.73
N SER A 118 23.90 -8.75 3.37
CA SER A 118 23.86 -9.47 2.09
C SER A 118 23.03 -8.77 1.01
N GLY A 119 22.49 -7.57 1.28
CA GLY A 119 21.57 -6.85 0.38
C GLY A 119 20.13 -7.36 0.40
N LYS A 120 19.88 -8.52 1.03
CA LYS A 120 18.53 -9.09 1.16
C LYS A 120 17.69 -8.34 2.19
N LEU A 121 16.38 -8.24 1.91
CA LEU A 121 15.43 -7.69 2.88
C LEU A 121 14.90 -8.78 3.80
N LYS A 122 14.88 -8.47 5.10
CA LYS A 122 14.22 -9.27 6.14
C LYS A 122 13.11 -8.44 6.77
N GLN A 123 11.89 -8.95 6.76
CA GLN A 123 10.82 -8.32 7.54
C GLN A 123 11.12 -8.49 9.03
N ILE A 124 11.18 -7.37 9.76
CA ILE A 124 11.47 -7.35 11.21
C ILE A 124 10.26 -6.94 12.04
N PHE A 125 9.24 -6.36 11.40
CA PHE A 125 8.02 -5.92 12.07
C PHE A 125 6.85 -5.90 11.07
N GLY A 126 5.64 -6.17 11.57
CA GLY A 126 4.42 -6.00 10.82
C GLY A 126 3.22 -5.89 11.76
N GLN A 127 2.40 -4.86 11.56
CA GLN A 127 1.11 -4.71 12.23
C GLN A 127 0.03 -4.34 11.23
N ILE A 128 -1.17 -4.89 11.42
CA ILE A 128 -2.33 -4.63 10.57
C ILE A 128 -3.61 -4.57 11.40
N TYR A 129 -4.50 -3.69 11.00
CA TYR A 129 -5.94 -3.82 11.28
C TYR A 129 -6.65 -3.70 9.94
N LEU A 130 -7.54 -4.64 9.64
CA LEU A 130 -8.26 -4.63 8.39
C LEU A 130 -9.67 -5.15 8.60
N GLU A 131 -10.63 -4.43 8.03
CA GLU A 131 -12.00 -4.86 7.77
C GLU A 131 -12.07 -5.18 6.29
N SER A 132 -12.19 -6.45 5.92
CA SER A 132 -12.17 -6.90 4.51
C SER A 132 -13.40 -6.39 3.74
N THR A 133 -14.54 -6.34 4.41
CA THR A 133 -15.82 -5.86 3.89
C THR A 133 -16.51 -4.96 4.93
N LYS A 134 -17.63 -4.34 4.57
CA LYS A 134 -18.40 -3.49 5.48
C LYS A 134 -19.19 -4.41 6.41
N GLN A 135 -19.20 -4.09 7.71
CA GLN A 135 -19.85 -4.89 8.75
C GLN A 135 -21.28 -5.34 8.40
N SER A 136 -22.04 -4.53 7.65
CA SER A 136 -23.43 -4.82 7.28
C SER A 136 -23.63 -5.79 6.12
N TYR A 137 -22.56 -6.25 5.45
CA TYR A 137 -22.66 -7.00 4.19
C TYR A 137 -22.44 -8.52 4.35
N GLU A 138 -21.84 -8.98 5.45
CA GLU A 138 -21.61 -10.41 5.70
C GLU A 138 -21.97 -10.80 7.13
N ASN A 139 -23.13 -11.43 7.30
CA ASN A 139 -23.64 -11.81 8.62
C ASN A 139 -22.98 -13.07 9.21
N ASP A 140 -22.16 -13.80 8.44
CA ASP A 140 -21.52 -15.06 8.90
C ASP A 140 -19.97 -15.03 8.86
N SER A 141 -19.34 -13.91 8.49
CA SER A 141 -17.88 -13.83 8.53
C SER A 141 -17.36 -13.50 9.93
N GLY A 142 -16.23 -14.11 10.32
CA GLY A 142 -15.55 -13.85 11.59
C GLY A 142 -15.22 -12.38 11.86
N LEU A 143 -15.18 -11.57 10.78
CA LEU A 143 -15.08 -10.12 10.80
C LEU A 143 -16.10 -9.45 11.74
N LYS A 144 -17.35 -9.94 11.81
CA LYS A 144 -18.38 -9.30 12.66
C LYS A 144 -17.97 -9.24 14.13
N TYR A 145 -17.20 -10.22 14.59
CA TYR A 145 -16.69 -10.31 15.96
C TYR A 145 -15.48 -9.40 16.24
N LEU A 146 -15.05 -8.59 15.26
CA LEU A 146 -14.21 -7.43 15.52
C LEU A 146 -14.99 -6.29 16.18
N PHE A 147 -16.30 -6.21 15.93
CA PHE A 147 -17.17 -5.12 16.38
C PHE A 147 -18.06 -5.55 17.56
N THR A 148 -18.42 -6.83 17.60
CA THR A 148 -19.22 -7.40 18.69
C THR A 148 -18.38 -8.41 19.46
N SER A 149 -18.62 -8.48 20.78
CA SER A 149 -17.94 -9.48 21.60
C SER A 149 -18.54 -10.86 21.32
N PRO A 150 -17.72 -11.87 20.93
CA PRO A 150 -18.21 -13.22 20.75
C PRO A 150 -18.68 -13.80 22.10
N LYS A 151 -19.81 -14.48 22.09
CA LYS A 151 -20.48 -15.06 23.26
C LYS A 151 -20.23 -16.56 23.39
N THR A 152 -20.00 -17.27 22.29
CA THR A 152 -19.72 -18.72 22.30
C THR A 152 -18.29 -19.06 21.86
N ASP A 153 -17.84 -20.29 22.09
CA ASP A 153 -16.56 -20.81 21.59
C ASP A 153 -16.49 -20.78 20.06
N GLU A 154 -17.59 -21.11 19.37
CA GLU A 154 -17.65 -21.08 17.90
C GLU A 154 -17.45 -19.65 17.36
N GLU A 155 -18.08 -18.66 18.00
CA GLU A 155 -17.92 -17.26 17.61
C GLU A 155 -16.50 -16.76 17.84
N ARG A 156 -15.85 -17.20 18.92
CA ARG A 156 -14.43 -16.93 19.19
C ARG A 156 -13.54 -17.55 18.11
N ALA A 157 -13.78 -18.81 17.75
CA ALA A 157 -13.03 -19.50 16.71
C ALA A 157 -13.15 -18.80 15.34
N LYS A 158 -14.37 -18.38 14.94
CA LYS A 158 -14.60 -17.61 13.70
C LYS A 158 -13.80 -16.30 13.68
N LYS A 159 -13.76 -15.58 14.81
CA LYS A 159 -12.96 -14.34 14.94
C LYS A 159 -11.46 -14.61 14.76
N GLU A 160 -10.95 -15.66 15.40
CA GLU A 160 -9.54 -16.03 15.35
C GLU A 160 -9.12 -16.49 13.96
N GLU A 161 -9.97 -17.25 13.28
CA GLU A 161 -9.77 -17.67 11.89
C GLU A 161 -9.66 -16.45 10.97
N TYR A 162 -10.58 -15.49 11.09
CA TYR A 162 -10.52 -14.24 10.35
C TYR A 162 -9.19 -13.50 10.59
N ILE A 163 -8.81 -13.32 11.85
CA ILE A 163 -7.55 -12.67 12.22
C ILE A 163 -6.37 -13.39 11.56
N LYS A 164 -6.31 -14.72 11.69
CA LYS A 164 -5.23 -15.54 11.15
C LYS A 164 -5.13 -15.45 9.63
N GLU A 165 -6.25 -15.42 8.92
CA GLU A 165 -6.29 -15.23 7.47
C GLU A 165 -5.64 -13.88 7.08
N ILE A 166 -6.03 -12.79 7.75
CA ILE A 166 -5.47 -11.46 7.52
C ILE A 166 -3.97 -11.44 7.84
N GLU A 167 -3.55 -12.02 8.96
CA GLU A 167 -2.13 -12.08 9.34
C GLU A 167 -1.29 -12.84 8.31
N GLN A 168 -1.80 -13.98 7.83
CA GLN A 168 -1.12 -14.81 6.83
C GLN A 168 -1.04 -14.13 5.47
N LYS A 169 -2.13 -13.49 5.04
CA LYS A 169 -2.22 -12.79 3.74
C LYS A 169 -1.33 -11.57 3.69
N TYR A 170 -1.33 -10.77 4.75
CA TYR A 170 -0.60 -9.49 4.78
C TYR A 170 0.75 -9.56 5.48
N LYS A 171 1.13 -10.73 6.01
CA LYS A 171 2.38 -10.99 6.74
C LYS A 171 2.58 -9.98 7.88
N ALA A 172 1.56 -9.71 8.67
CA ALA A 172 1.58 -8.70 9.73
C ALA A 172 0.71 -9.15 10.90
N LYS A 173 1.08 -8.81 12.13
CA LYS A 173 0.29 -9.13 13.33
C LYS A 173 -0.99 -8.29 13.35
N PHE A 174 -2.15 -8.91 13.58
CA PHE A 174 -3.41 -8.20 13.70
C PHE A 174 -3.47 -7.49 15.05
N VAL A 175 -3.87 -6.22 15.05
CA VAL A 175 -3.93 -5.40 16.27
C VAL A 175 -5.34 -4.88 16.54
N LEU A 176 -5.71 -4.82 17.81
CA LEU A 176 -7.01 -4.37 18.31
C LEU A 176 -6.85 -3.32 19.41
N GLY A 177 -7.96 -2.68 19.80
CA GLY A 177 -7.99 -1.75 20.94
C GLY A 177 -6.97 -0.61 20.82
N LYS A 178 -6.15 -0.41 21.87
CA LYS A 178 -5.15 0.67 21.92
C LYS A 178 -4.06 0.53 20.84
N GLU A 179 -3.65 -0.70 20.51
CA GLU A 179 -2.64 -0.93 19.46
C GLU A 179 -3.17 -0.53 18.08
N LYS A 180 -4.45 -0.81 17.78
CA LYS A 180 -5.12 -0.34 16.56
C LYS A 180 -5.07 1.19 16.44
N ASN A 181 -5.37 1.90 17.54
CA ASN A 181 -5.40 3.36 17.52
C ASN A 181 -4.00 3.94 17.25
N ARG A 182 -2.95 3.38 17.87
CA ARG A 182 -1.56 3.77 17.59
C ARG A 182 -1.17 3.49 16.14
N LEU A 183 -1.53 2.31 15.61
CA LEU A 183 -1.30 1.96 14.21
C LEU A 183 -1.95 2.97 13.25
N LYS A 184 -3.21 3.33 13.52
CA LYS A 184 -3.95 4.34 12.74
C LYS A 184 -3.21 5.67 12.73
N GLU A 185 -2.86 6.18 13.91
CA GLU A 185 -2.16 7.47 14.06
C GLU A 185 -0.83 7.47 13.31
N GLU A 186 -0.01 6.42 13.48
CA GLU A 186 1.31 6.33 12.85
C GLU A 186 1.21 6.30 11.31
N VAL A 187 0.25 5.54 10.76
CA VAL A 187 0.00 5.51 9.31
C VAL A 187 -0.53 6.84 8.78
N GLU A 188 -1.50 7.43 9.44
CA GLU A 188 -2.09 8.71 9.00
C GLU A 188 -1.06 9.84 9.03
N GLU A 189 -0.21 9.90 10.06
CA GLU A 189 0.89 10.85 10.12
C GLU A 189 1.94 10.63 9.02
N ALA A 190 2.30 9.38 8.71
CA ALA A 190 3.21 9.08 7.60
C ALA A 190 2.64 9.54 6.24
N LEU A 191 1.34 9.36 6.03
CA LEU A 191 0.65 9.85 4.82
C LEU A 191 0.65 11.37 4.76
N LYS A 192 0.43 12.07 5.89
CA LYS A 192 0.53 13.54 5.95
C LYS A 192 1.95 14.03 5.62
N ARG A 193 2.99 13.39 6.17
CA ARG A 193 4.39 13.71 5.87
C ARG A 193 4.72 13.52 4.39
N LYS A 194 4.24 12.43 3.77
CA LYS A 194 4.37 12.22 2.31
C LYS A 194 3.76 13.38 1.53
N LEU A 195 2.52 13.76 1.84
CA LEU A 195 1.86 14.86 1.17
C LEU A 195 2.69 16.15 1.30
N LYS A 196 3.13 16.48 2.52
CA LYS A 196 3.95 17.68 2.77
C LYS A 196 5.25 17.72 1.97
N ARG A 197 5.94 16.59 1.80
CA ARG A 197 7.15 16.48 0.93
C ARG A 197 6.82 16.78 -0.53
N VAL A 198 5.76 16.16 -1.05
CA VAL A 198 5.29 16.41 -2.42
C VAL A 198 4.95 17.88 -2.64
N TRP A 199 4.28 18.53 -1.68
CA TRP A 199 3.95 19.96 -1.75
C TRP A 199 5.17 20.88 -1.72
N ARG A 200 6.26 20.48 -1.06
CA ARG A 200 7.52 21.24 -0.99
C ARG A 200 8.42 21.08 -2.22
N GLY A 201 8.08 20.15 -3.12
CA GLY A 201 8.92 19.82 -4.27
C GLY A 201 10.10 18.90 -3.93
N ASP A 202 10.17 18.39 -2.70
CA ASP A 202 11.15 17.38 -2.30
C ASP A 202 10.76 16.06 -3.02
N LYS A 203 11.47 15.75 -4.10
CA LYS A 203 11.26 14.54 -4.91
C LYS A 203 11.86 13.31 -4.25
#